data_AF-A0A916QZ62-F1
#
_entry.id   AF-A0A916QZ62-F1
#
_cell.length_a   1.000
_cell.length_b   1.000
_cell.length_c   1.000
_cell.angle_alpha   90.00
_cell.angle_beta   90.00
_cell.angle_gamma   90.00
#
_symmetry.space_group_name_H-M   'P 1'
#
loop_
_entity.id
_entity.type
_entity.pdbx_description
1 polymer ?
#
loop_
_entity_poly.entity_id
_entity_poly.type
_entity_poly.pdbx_seq_one_letter_code
_entity_poly.pdbx_strand_id
1 'polypeptide(L)'
;MNNKNMCSQVNQETTAVENHQQAENYLAQGKLDKAQAACQKVLATVPDFAPAYKTLGNISLDMGQIAEAMDWYTKALATQPDWAEVYADIGSLYGMQKQWQSAIDYYQKAIELTPDKWEYYKFLGKCLEKLQKWNRAIACYSKAIELNPHHPNNYYLLGKILEKQKNSSEAIAIYQQGLKTTRK
;
A
#
# COMPACT_ATOMS: atom_id res chain seq x y z
N MET A 1 32.71 18.70 -24.09
CA MET A 1 32.09 17.40 -23.73
C MET A 1 30.69 17.69 -23.17
N ASN A 2 29.71 16.78 -23.35
CA ASN A 2 28.39 16.71 -22.69
C ASN A 2 27.06 17.03 -23.41
N ASN A 3 26.99 17.19 -24.74
CA ASN A 3 25.65 17.19 -25.39
C ASN A 3 25.18 15.79 -25.85
N LYS A 4 26.11 14.88 -26.23
CA LYS A 4 25.79 13.51 -26.64
C LYS A 4 25.35 12.60 -25.48
N ASN A 5 25.98 12.73 -24.30
CA ASN A 5 25.65 11.90 -23.12
C ASN A 5 24.29 12.25 -22.52
N MET A 6 23.90 13.52 -22.58
CA MET A 6 22.61 13.99 -22.06
C MET A 6 21.45 13.49 -22.92
N CYS A 7 21.59 13.53 -24.25
CA CYS A 7 20.59 13.01 -25.19
C CYS A 7 20.45 11.47 -25.13
N SER A 8 21.55 10.74 -24.90
CA SER A 8 21.49 9.27 -24.72
C SER A 8 20.85 8.85 -23.40
N GLN A 9 21.07 9.60 -22.32
CA GLN A 9 20.44 9.33 -21.02
C GLN A 9 18.93 9.59 -21.04
N VAL A 10 18.51 10.72 -21.64
CA VAL A 10 17.08 11.05 -21.79
C VAL A 10 16.34 9.98 -22.62
N ASN A 11 16.96 9.43 -23.67
CA ASN A 11 16.36 8.36 -24.47
C ASN A 11 16.27 7.04 -23.70
N GLN A 12 17.24 6.73 -22.84
CA GLN A 12 17.23 5.53 -21.99
C GLN A 12 16.17 5.62 -20.90
N GLU A 13 16.02 6.77 -20.24
CA GLU A 13 14.97 7.00 -19.23
C GLU A 13 13.57 6.94 -19.84
N THR A 14 13.36 7.56 -21.01
CA THR A 14 12.08 7.48 -21.73
C THR A 14 11.73 6.02 -22.06
N THR A 15 12.71 5.26 -22.54
CA THR A 15 12.54 3.83 -22.85
C THR A 15 12.29 3.00 -21.58
N ALA A 16 12.89 3.35 -20.44
CA ALA A 16 12.69 2.68 -19.16
C ALA A 16 11.26 2.87 -18.65
N VAL A 17 10.71 4.10 -18.74
CA VAL A 17 9.33 4.40 -18.37
C VAL A 17 8.34 3.61 -19.25
N GLU A 18 8.57 3.54 -20.56
CA GLU A 18 7.72 2.77 -21.48
C GLU A 18 7.73 1.26 -21.17
N ASN A 19 8.92 0.68 -20.95
CA ASN A 19 9.03 -0.74 -20.59
C ASN A 19 8.43 -1.02 -19.21
N HIS A 20 8.52 -0.08 -18.25
CA HIS A 20 7.88 -0.19 -16.95
C HIS A 20 6.35 -0.15 -17.08
N GLN A 21 5.80 0.77 -17.86
CA GLN A 21 4.36 0.82 -18.14
C GLN A 21 3.87 -0.48 -18.79
N GLN A 22 4.67 -1.07 -19.68
CA GLN A 22 4.38 -2.38 -20.26
C GLN A 22 4.39 -3.49 -19.19
N ALA A 23 5.32 -3.45 -18.23
CA ALA A 23 5.37 -4.39 -17.12
C ALA A 23 4.09 -4.34 -16.27
N GLU A 24 3.63 -3.13 -15.91
CA GLU A 24 2.37 -2.94 -15.18
C GLU A 24 1.16 -3.46 -15.96
N ASN A 25 1.12 -3.23 -17.27
CA ASN A 25 0.06 -3.76 -18.13
C ASN A 25 0.05 -5.29 -18.17
N TYR A 26 1.23 -5.94 -18.18
CA TYR A 26 1.30 -7.39 -18.08
C TYR A 26 0.87 -7.89 -16.70
N LEU A 27 1.26 -7.20 -15.63
CA LEU A 27 0.85 -7.51 -14.27
C LEU A 27 -0.68 -7.44 -14.12
N ALA A 28 -1.31 -6.38 -14.62
CA ALA A 28 -2.76 -6.23 -14.61
C ALA A 28 -3.50 -7.35 -15.40
N GLN A 29 -2.82 -7.98 -16.35
CA GLN A 29 -3.33 -9.14 -17.11
C GLN A 29 -3.01 -10.49 -16.45
N GLY A 30 -2.34 -10.51 -15.31
CA GLY A 30 -1.85 -11.73 -14.64
C GLY A 30 -0.71 -12.44 -15.37
N LYS A 31 -0.08 -11.79 -16.36
CA LYS A 31 1.04 -12.34 -17.14
C LYS A 31 2.36 -12.12 -16.42
N LEU A 32 2.52 -12.75 -15.26
CA LEU A 32 3.58 -12.49 -14.29
C LEU A 32 4.99 -12.62 -14.89
N ASP A 33 5.26 -13.68 -15.66
CA ASP A 33 6.57 -13.90 -16.30
C ASP A 33 6.95 -12.75 -17.26
N LYS A 34 5.97 -12.22 -18.01
CA LYS A 34 6.19 -11.11 -18.94
C LYS A 34 6.40 -9.80 -18.20
N ALA A 35 5.66 -9.59 -17.11
CA ALA A 35 5.83 -8.43 -16.25
C ALA A 35 7.24 -8.42 -15.63
N GLN A 36 7.69 -9.55 -15.11
CA GLN A 36 9.02 -9.70 -14.53
C GLN A 36 10.13 -9.47 -15.56
N ALA A 37 10.03 -10.06 -16.75
CA ALA A 37 10.99 -9.86 -17.82
C ALA A 37 11.07 -8.38 -18.26
N ALA A 38 9.93 -7.68 -18.32
CA ALA A 38 9.89 -6.26 -18.64
C ALA A 38 10.57 -5.41 -17.54
N CYS A 39 10.33 -5.69 -16.26
CA CYS A 39 11.05 -5.04 -15.16
C CYS A 39 12.55 -5.30 -15.19
N GLN A 40 12.99 -6.52 -15.48
CA GLN A 40 14.41 -6.85 -15.62
C GLN A 40 15.08 -6.06 -16.76
N LYS A 41 14.37 -5.88 -17.87
CA LYS A 41 14.84 -5.04 -18.98
C LYS A 41 15.00 -3.58 -18.56
N VAL A 42 14.05 -3.05 -17.78
CA VAL A 42 14.15 -1.70 -17.19
C VAL A 42 15.41 -1.59 -16.35
N LEU A 43 15.62 -2.51 -15.41
CA LEU A 43 16.76 -2.50 -14.50
C LEU A 43 18.10 -2.76 -15.20
N ALA A 44 18.12 -3.44 -16.34
CA ALA A 44 19.33 -3.58 -17.16
C ALA A 44 19.74 -2.25 -17.82
N THR A 45 18.78 -1.35 -18.09
CA THR A 45 19.04 -0.02 -18.66
C THR A 45 19.21 1.07 -17.61
N VAL A 46 18.42 1.02 -16.53
CA VAL A 46 18.37 1.97 -15.44
C VAL A 46 18.33 1.18 -14.12
N PRO A 47 19.50 0.80 -13.56
CA PRO A 47 19.58 -0.06 -12.38
C PRO A 47 18.89 0.50 -11.13
N ASP A 48 18.79 1.82 -11.01
CA ASP A 48 18.18 2.49 -9.85
C ASP A 48 16.76 2.99 -10.18
N PHE A 49 16.01 2.26 -11.00
CA PHE A 49 14.62 2.61 -11.30
C PHE A 49 13.65 2.06 -10.24
N ALA A 50 13.43 2.84 -9.18
CA ALA A 50 12.61 2.45 -8.03
C ALA A 50 11.23 1.85 -8.39
N PRO A 51 10.47 2.37 -9.39
CA PRO A 51 9.18 1.78 -9.74
C PRO A 51 9.26 0.35 -10.26
N ALA A 52 10.34 -0.04 -10.94
CA ALA A 52 10.53 -1.42 -11.36
C ALA A 52 10.72 -2.36 -10.16
N TYR A 53 11.44 -1.92 -9.11
CA TYR A 53 11.56 -2.68 -7.87
C TYR A 53 10.20 -2.85 -7.17
N LYS A 54 9.39 -1.80 -7.08
CA LYS A 54 8.02 -1.93 -6.54
C LYS A 54 7.19 -2.93 -7.36
N THR A 55 7.20 -2.84 -8.69
CA THR A 55 6.47 -3.76 -9.55
C THR A 55 6.95 -5.21 -9.39
N LEU A 56 8.25 -5.45 -9.25
CA LEU A 56 8.78 -6.78 -8.92
C LEU A 56 8.29 -7.29 -7.56
N GLY A 57 8.21 -6.42 -6.55
CA GLY A 57 7.61 -6.77 -5.26
C GLY A 57 6.15 -7.20 -5.38
N ASN A 58 5.35 -6.47 -6.17
CA ASN A 58 3.96 -6.85 -6.45
C ASN A 58 3.87 -8.21 -7.16
N ILE A 59 4.72 -8.44 -8.17
CA ILE A 59 4.78 -9.71 -8.91
C ILE A 59 5.11 -10.87 -7.97
N SER A 60 6.14 -10.73 -7.12
CA SER A 60 6.52 -11.75 -6.13
C SER A 60 5.38 -12.01 -5.14
N LEU A 61 4.64 -10.97 -4.73
CA LEU A 61 3.47 -11.14 -3.86
C LEU A 61 2.35 -11.93 -4.54
N ASP A 62 2.05 -11.66 -5.81
CA ASP A 62 1.07 -12.42 -6.60
C ASP A 62 1.47 -13.89 -6.80
N MET A 63 2.79 -14.18 -6.80
CA MET A 63 3.35 -15.54 -6.79
C MET A 63 3.36 -16.19 -5.39
N GLY A 64 2.97 -15.47 -4.34
CA GLY A 64 3.02 -15.94 -2.95
C GLY A 64 4.41 -15.92 -2.30
N GLN A 65 5.40 -15.30 -2.95
CA GLN A 65 6.78 -15.21 -2.51
C GLN A 65 6.98 -13.99 -1.60
N ILE A 66 6.50 -14.08 -0.36
CA ILE A 66 6.51 -12.95 0.59
C ILE A 66 7.92 -12.42 0.90
N ALA A 67 8.90 -13.31 1.05
CA ALA A 67 10.28 -12.90 1.35
C ALA A 67 10.90 -12.10 0.19
N GLU A 68 10.69 -12.57 -1.05
CA GLU A 68 11.20 -11.88 -2.23
C GLU A 68 10.50 -10.52 -2.45
N ALA A 69 9.18 -10.46 -2.19
CA ALA A 69 8.46 -9.19 -2.22
C ALA A 69 9.04 -8.17 -1.22
N MET A 70 9.42 -8.62 -0.02
CA MET A 70 10.07 -7.77 0.98
C MET A 70 11.41 -7.20 0.49
N ASP A 71 12.24 -8.04 -0.12
CA ASP A 71 13.55 -7.63 -0.65
C ASP A 71 13.38 -6.58 -1.76
N TRP A 72 12.41 -6.79 -2.66
CA TRP A 72 12.12 -5.84 -3.73
C TRP A 72 11.58 -4.50 -3.23
N TYR A 73 10.63 -4.49 -2.30
CA TYR A 73 10.14 -3.25 -1.69
C TYR A 73 11.24 -2.52 -0.90
N THR A 74 12.11 -3.26 -0.22
CA THR A 74 13.25 -2.66 0.50
C THR A 74 14.21 -1.97 -0.47
N LYS A 75 14.49 -2.59 -1.64
CA LYS A 75 15.27 -1.93 -2.70
C LYS A 75 14.58 -0.69 -3.25
N ALA A 76 13.26 -0.74 -3.46
CA ALA A 76 12.49 0.42 -3.90
C ALA A 76 12.65 1.60 -2.92
N LEU A 77 12.55 1.36 -1.61
CA LEU A 77 12.75 2.38 -0.58
C LEU A 77 14.21 2.83 -0.42
N ALA A 78 15.18 1.95 -0.67
CA ALA A 78 16.59 2.32 -0.68
C ALA A 78 16.90 3.36 -1.77
N THR A 79 16.21 3.27 -2.91
CA THR A 79 16.34 4.23 -4.02
C THR A 79 15.42 5.44 -3.85
N GLN A 80 14.20 5.25 -3.35
CA GLN A 80 13.23 6.31 -3.11
C GLN A 80 12.64 6.19 -1.69
N PRO A 81 13.26 6.84 -0.69
CA PRO A 81 12.86 6.71 0.71
C PRO A 81 11.46 7.25 1.03
N ASP A 82 11.01 8.29 0.33
CA ASP A 82 9.74 8.97 0.65
C ASP A 82 8.55 8.41 -0.15
N TRP A 83 8.38 7.08 -0.15
CA TRP A 83 7.31 6.40 -0.88
C TRP A 83 6.28 5.73 0.05
N ALA A 84 5.23 6.47 0.40
CA ALA A 84 4.19 6.04 1.34
C ALA A 84 3.55 4.70 0.98
N GLU A 85 3.26 4.48 -0.31
CA GLU A 85 2.63 3.25 -0.79
C GLU A 85 3.49 2.01 -0.52
N VAL A 86 4.81 2.09 -0.76
CA VAL A 86 5.72 0.95 -0.52
C VAL A 86 5.85 0.66 0.97
N TYR A 87 5.83 1.67 1.84
CA TYR A 87 5.73 1.44 3.29
C TYR A 87 4.44 0.70 3.66
N ALA A 88 3.30 1.06 3.07
CA ALA A 88 2.03 0.37 3.30
C ALA A 88 2.03 -1.07 2.76
N ASP A 89 2.70 -1.32 1.62
CA ASP A 89 2.87 -2.65 1.05
C ASP A 89 3.71 -3.55 1.99
N ILE A 90 4.84 -3.04 2.50
CA ILE A 90 5.63 -3.73 3.54
C ILE A 90 4.82 -3.97 4.81
N GLY A 91 4.05 -2.97 5.26
CA GLY A 91 3.13 -3.12 6.40
C GLY A 91 2.10 -4.24 6.18
N SER A 92 1.61 -4.40 4.94
CA SER A 92 0.72 -5.50 4.56
C SER A 92 1.42 -6.86 4.67
N LEU A 93 2.66 -6.98 4.18
CA LEU A 93 3.45 -8.21 4.28
C LEU A 93 3.70 -8.63 5.74
N TYR A 94 4.02 -7.68 6.62
CA TYR A 94 4.12 -7.97 8.07
C TYR A 94 2.78 -8.40 8.66
N GLY A 95 1.68 -7.79 8.22
CA GLY A 95 0.32 -8.18 8.61
C GLY A 95 -0.03 -9.61 8.20
N MET A 96 0.34 -10.04 6.99
CA MET A 96 0.16 -11.42 6.51
C MET A 96 0.93 -12.43 7.38
N GLN A 97 2.11 -12.03 7.86
CA GLN A 97 2.94 -12.82 8.79
C GLN A 97 2.51 -12.69 10.26
N LYS A 98 1.41 -11.97 10.54
CA LYS A 98 0.90 -11.68 11.90
C LYS A 98 1.88 -10.93 12.80
N GLN A 99 2.88 -10.27 12.21
CA GLN A 99 3.83 -9.40 12.91
C GLN A 99 3.20 -8.01 13.06
N TRP A 100 2.17 -7.92 13.91
CA TRP A 100 1.28 -6.76 13.98
C TRP A 100 1.97 -5.47 14.40
N GLN A 101 2.98 -5.54 15.28
CA GLN A 101 3.70 -4.35 15.73
C GLN A 101 4.56 -3.77 14.59
N SER A 102 5.32 -4.61 13.87
CA SER A 102 6.03 -4.17 12.68
C SER A 102 5.09 -3.58 11.63
N ALA A 103 3.95 -4.23 11.37
CA ALA A 103 2.94 -3.69 10.45
C ALA A 103 2.46 -2.28 10.87
N ILE A 104 2.23 -2.06 12.17
CA ILE A 104 1.84 -0.75 12.71
C ILE A 104 2.90 0.31 12.39
N ASP A 105 4.17 0.02 12.66
CA ASP A 105 5.26 0.99 12.48
C ASP A 105 5.37 1.41 11.00
N TYR A 106 5.25 0.46 10.07
CA TYR A 106 5.26 0.74 8.63
C TYR A 106 4.03 1.52 8.14
N TYR A 107 2.82 1.18 8.62
CA TYR A 107 1.64 1.98 8.28
C TYR A 107 1.69 3.39 8.87
N GLN A 108 2.28 3.57 10.06
CA GLN A 108 2.50 4.91 10.61
C GLN A 108 3.43 5.72 9.72
N LYS A 109 4.50 5.11 9.20
CA LYS A 109 5.39 5.78 8.24
C LYS A 109 4.67 6.18 6.94
N ALA A 110 3.82 5.30 6.41
CA ALA A 110 2.99 5.63 5.26
C ALA A 110 2.05 6.82 5.53
N ILE A 111 1.46 6.89 6.72
CA ILE A 111 0.59 8.00 7.16
C ILE A 111 1.37 9.30 7.34
N GLU A 112 2.59 9.25 7.88
CA GLU A 112 3.45 10.43 8.01
C GLU A 112 3.73 11.07 6.64
N LEU A 113 3.95 10.25 5.61
CA LEU A 113 4.23 10.70 4.25
C LEU A 113 2.97 11.13 3.49
N THR A 114 1.83 10.48 3.73
CA THR A 114 0.57 10.76 3.03
C THR A 114 -0.62 10.64 4.00
N PRO A 115 -0.91 11.70 4.78
CA PRO A 115 -1.88 11.67 5.87
C PRO A 115 -3.35 11.74 5.43
N ASP A 116 -3.62 11.94 4.15
CA ASP A 116 -4.96 12.01 3.57
C ASP A 116 -5.42 10.68 2.96
N LYS A 117 -4.56 9.66 2.93
CA LYS A 117 -4.88 8.33 2.41
C LYS A 117 -5.63 7.49 3.45
N TRP A 118 -6.96 7.47 3.34
CA TRP A 118 -7.86 6.78 4.27
C TRP A 118 -7.56 5.27 4.45
N GLU A 119 -7.05 4.60 3.41
CA GLU A 119 -6.73 3.17 3.43
C GLU A 119 -5.66 2.85 4.49
N TYR A 120 -4.67 3.72 4.68
CA TYR A 120 -3.59 3.50 5.63
C TYR A 120 -4.13 3.49 7.07
N TYR A 121 -5.06 4.40 7.40
CA TYR A 121 -5.74 4.38 8.70
C TYR A 121 -6.59 3.13 8.89
N LYS A 122 -7.31 2.67 7.85
CA LYS A 122 -8.05 1.40 7.92
C LYS A 122 -7.11 0.23 8.22
N PHE A 123 -5.98 0.12 7.52
CA PHE A 123 -5.06 -1.00 7.73
C PHE A 123 -4.34 -0.94 9.08
N LEU A 124 -3.91 0.26 9.50
CA LEU A 124 -3.38 0.49 10.84
C LEU A 124 -4.40 0.09 11.93
N GLY A 125 -5.67 0.48 11.77
CA GLY A 125 -6.77 0.12 12.67
C GLY A 125 -6.94 -1.40 12.80
N LYS A 126 -6.85 -2.14 11.69
CA LYS A 126 -6.90 -3.61 11.70
C LYS A 126 -5.75 -4.23 12.47
N CYS A 127 -4.53 -3.73 12.33
CA CYS A 127 -3.37 -4.22 13.08
C CYS A 127 -3.52 -3.92 14.59
N LEU A 128 -4.00 -2.73 14.94
CA LEU A 128 -4.28 -2.35 16.33
C LEU A 128 -5.39 -3.21 16.95
N GLU A 129 -6.42 -3.58 16.18
CA GLU A 129 -7.46 -4.51 16.62
C GLU A 129 -6.88 -5.89 16.96
N LYS A 130 -5.93 -6.41 16.16
CA LYS A 130 -5.25 -7.68 16.44
C LYS A 130 -4.45 -7.66 17.74
N LEU A 131 -3.93 -6.49 18.12
CA LEU A 131 -3.25 -6.26 19.39
C LEU A 131 -4.19 -5.79 20.51
N GLN A 132 -5.51 -5.78 20.29
CA GLN A 132 -6.50 -5.33 21.28
C GLN A 132 -6.31 -3.87 21.75
N LYS A 133 -5.63 -3.04 20.94
CA LYS A 133 -5.45 -1.61 21.18
C LYS A 133 -6.70 -0.84 20.73
N TRP A 134 -7.83 -1.14 21.35
CA TRP A 134 -9.16 -0.84 20.82
C TRP A 134 -9.42 0.66 20.58
N ASN A 135 -9.08 1.53 21.54
CA ASN A 135 -9.32 2.97 21.40
C ASN A 135 -8.51 3.59 20.24
N ARG A 136 -7.28 3.11 20.04
CA ARG A 136 -6.45 3.54 18.90
C ARG A 136 -7.02 3.05 17.58
N ALA A 137 -7.54 1.82 17.54
CA ALA A 137 -8.20 1.29 16.35
C ALA A 137 -9.50 2.05 16.00
N ILE A 138 -10.32 2.38 17.00
CA ILE A 138 -11.51 3.25 16.86
C ILE A 138 -11.12 4.61 16.25
N ALA A 139 -10.08 5.26 16.78
CA ALA A 139 -9.59 6.52 16.25
C ALA A 139 -9.16 6.40 14.77
N CYS A 140 -8.46 5.31 14.41
CA CYS A 140 -8.05 5.06 13.03
C CYS A 140 -9.24 4.84 12.10
N TYR A 141 -10.23 4.02 12.48
CA TYR A 141 -11.42 3.81 11.65
C TYR A 141 -12.27 5.07 11.52
N SER A 142 -12.37 5.87 12.59
CA SER A 142 -13.05 7.18 12.55
C SER A 142 -12.35 8.14 11.58
N LYS A 143 -11.01 8.19 11.60
CA LYS A 143 -10.24 9.00 10.64
C LYS A 143 -10.39 8.50 9.21
N ALA A 144 -10.45 7.20 8.99
CA ALA A 144 -10.71 6.62 7.67
C ALA A 144 -12.12 6.98 7.13
N ILE A 145 -13.12 7.09 8.00
CA ILE A 145 -14.47 7.58 7.66
C ILE A 145 -14.45 9.07 7.34
N GLU A 146 -13.75 9.88 8.13
CA GLU A 146 -13.61 11.32 7.90
C GLU A 146 -13.00 11.61 6.52
N LEU A 147 -11.93 10.90 6.17
CA LEU A 147 -11.23 11.06 4.89
C LEU A 147 -12.00 10.47 3.70
N ASN A 148 -12.77 9.41 3.90
CA ASN A 148 -13.63 8.84 2.87
C ASN A 148 -14.97 8.34 3.43
N PRO A 149 -15.98 9.23 3.49
CA PRO A 149 -17.28 8.92 4.10
C PRO A 149 -18.17 8.03 3.22
N HIS A 150 -17.81 7.76 1.97
CA HIS A 150 -18.60 6.95 1.05
C HIS A 150 -18.17 5.48 1.04
N HIS A 151 -17.26 5.06 1.92
CA HIS A 151 -16.77 3.68 1.98
C HIS A 151 -17.45 2.87 3.10
N PRO A 152 -18.47 2.02 2.80
CA PRO A 152 -19.30 1.37 3.82
C PRO A 152 -18.52 0.50 4.79
N ASN A 153 -17.43 -0.12 4.31
CA ASN A 153 -16.61 -1.02 5.13
C ASN A 153 -16.00 -0.31 6.35
N ASN A 154 -15.71 1.00 6.26
CA ASN A 154 -15.09 1.71 7.38
C ASN A 154 -16.09 1.87 8.54
N TYR A 155 -17.36 2.14 8.24
CA TYR A 155 -18.45 2.13 9.23
C TYR A 155 -18.68 0.76 9.83
N TYR A 156 -18.64 -0.30 8.99
CA TYR A 156 -18.76 -1.67 9.47
C TYR A 156 -17.64 -2.03 10.46
N LEU A 157 -16.39 -1.70 10.14
CA LEU A 157 -15.24 -1.95 11.02
C LEU A 157 -15.34 -1.18 12.34
N LEU A 158 -15.76 0.10 12.28
CA LEU A 158 -15.96 0.92 13.47
C LEU A 158 -17.10 0.41 14.36
N GLY A 159 -18.27 0.10 13.79
CA GLY A 159 -19.39 -0.45 14.57
C GLY A 159 -19.03 -1.79 15.23
N LYS A 160 -18.33 -2.67 14.51
CA LYS A 160 -17.90 -3.98 15.04
C LYS A 160 -16.95 -3.84 16.24
N ILE A 161 -16.04 -2.87 16.22
CA ILE A 161 -15.13 -2.67 17.35
C ILE A 161 -15.85 -2.04 18.54
N LEU A 162 -16.85 -1.17 18.32
CA LEU A 162 -17.69 -0.59 19.37
C LEU A 162 -18.57 -1.65 20.05
N GLU A 163 -19.13 -2.59 19.29
CA GLU A 163 -19.84 -3.76 19.85
C GLU A 163 -18.95 -4.59 20.78
N LYS A 164 -17.69 -4.84 20.38
CA LYS A 164 -16.73 -5.55 21.22
C LYS A 164 -16.43 -4.83 22.54
N GLN A 165 -16.52 -3.49 22.55
CA GLN A 165 -16.40 -2.68 23.76
C GLN A 165 -17.71 -2.58 24.57
N LYS A 166 -18.76 -3.32 24.19
CA LYS A 166 -20.11 -3.25 24.78
C LYS A 166 -20.77 -1.87 24.64
N ASN A 167 -20.35 -1.09 23.64
CA ASN A 167 -20.93 0.21 23.33
C ASN A 167 -21.99 0.08 22.21
N SER A 168 -23.06 -0.65 22.51
CA SER A 168 -24.06 -1.04 21.51
C SER A 168 -24.84 0.15 20.92
N SER A 169 -25.08 1.20 21.70
CA SER A 169 -25.76 2.42 21.23
C SER A 169 -24.93 3.17 20.18
N GLU A 170 -23.63 3.34 20.43
CA GLU A 170 -22.75 4.01 19.47
C GLU A 170 -22.54 3.15 18.21
N ALA A 171 -22.41 1.83 18.35
CA ALA A 171 -22.30 0.94 17.21
C ALA A 171 -23.50 1.06 16.26
N ILE A 172 -24.73 1.07 16.79
CA ILE A 172 -25.96 1.25 16.00
C ILE A 172 -25.93 2.59 15.26
N ALA A 173 -25.55 3.68 15.94
CA ALA A 173 -25.48 5.00 15.33
C ALA A 173 -24.50 5.03 14.14
N ILE A 174 -23.31 4.41 14.30
CA ILE A 174 -22.30 4.32 13.24
C ILE A 174 -22.81 3.51 12.04
N TYR A 175 -23.45 2.37 12.26
CA TYR A 175 -24.01 1.58 11.16
C TYR A 175 -25.11 2.34 10.40
N GLN A 176 -26.01 3.02 11.12
CA GLN A 176 -27.05 3.85 10.51
C GLN A 176 -26.45 5.00 9.69
N GLN A 177 -25.39 5.64 10.20
CA GLN A 177 -24.66 6.66 9.47
C GLN A 177 -24.06 6.11 8.17
N GLY A 178 -23.43 4.93 8.22
CA GLY A 178 -22.88 4.25 7.04
C GLY A 178 -23.97 4.00 5.99
N LEU A 179 -25.09 3.39 6.39
CA LEU A 179 -26.21 3.12 5.49
C LEU A 179 -26.80 4.39 4.87
N LYS A 180 -26.87 5.50 5.61
CA LYS A 180 -27.38 6.77 5.10
C LYS A 180 -26.41 7.41 4.09
N THR A 181 -25.12 7.33 4.36
CA THR A 181 -24.08 8.04 3.60
C THR A 181 -23.72 7.32 2.31
N THR A 182 -23.76 5.99 2.31
CA THR A 182 -23.33 5.18 1.16
C THR A 182 -24.45 4.77 0.21
N ARG A 183 -25.70 5.21 0.47
CA ARG A 183 -26.88 4.94 -0.38
C ARG A 183 -27.18 6.06 -1.38
N LYS A 184 -26.39 7.13 -1.38
CA LYS A 184 -26.46 8.23 -2.35
C LYS A 184 -25.36 8.08 -3.38
#